data_AF-A0AB36HUB7-F1
#
_entry.id   AF-A0AB36HUB7-F1
#
_cell.length_a   1.000
_cell.length_b   1.000
_cell.length_c   1.000
_cell.angle_alpha   90.00
_cell.angle_beta   90.00
_cell.angle_gamma   90.00
#
_symmetry.space_group_name_H-M   'P 1'
#
loop_
_entity.id
_entity.type
_entity.pdbx_description
1 polymer ?
#
loop_
_entity_poly.entity_id
_entity_poly.type
_entity_poly.pdbx_seq_one_letter_code
_entity_poly.pdbx_strand_id
1 'polypeptide(L)'
;MILLVCGLLMINATSAMAQVACPVGTITNAGLPDINGDHVFCGEINSKGKAVGFHSRPGGSNPAGGGITNVVITQPANPMGIYNISFKKNGVQKSISTMFPDSCSQDEVVNSILYAEANQEACPAGAPGWVVCGKNRPDPVMATQGPYCEGDDDSNRFYIAVGVNGGNINTAFPLR
;
A
#
# COMPACT_ATOMS: atom_id res chain seq x y z
N MET A 1 -19.66 -56.52 -3.79
CA MET A 1 -18.39 -55.80 -3.57
C MET A 1 -18.64 -54.35 -3.93
N ILE A 2 -18.94 -53.51 -2.92
CA ILE A 2 -19.22 -52.08 -3.10
C ILE A 2 -17.88 -51.35 -2.93
N LEU A 3 -17.34 -50.79 -4.01
CA LEU A 3 -16.21 -49.87 -3.92
C LEU A 3 -16.74 -48.53 -3.38
N LEU A 4 -16.33 -48.18 -2.17
CA LEU A 4 -16.52 -46.86 -1.59
C LEU A 4 -15.35 -45.98 -2.06
N VAL A 5 -15.59 -45.06 -2.99
CA VAL A 5 -14.59 -44.06 -3.39
C VAL A 5 -14.72 -42.88 -2.42
N CYS A 6 -13.81 -42.80 -1.46
CA CYS A 6 -13.70 -41.66 -0.55
C CYS A 6 -12.98 -40.52 -1.28
N GLY A 7 -13.73 -39.57 -1.83
CA GLY A 7 -13.18 -38.34 -2.39
C GLY A 7 -12.65 -37.43 -1.29
N LEU A 8 -11.34 -37.14 -1.33
CA LEU A 8 -10.70 -36.19 -0.44
C LEU A 8 -10.97 -34.77 -0.99
N LEU A 9 -11.88 -34.02 -0.37
CA LEU A 9 -12.06 -32.59 -0.66
C LEU A 9 -10.89 -31.82 -0.05
N MET A 10 -9.97 -31.34 -0.89
CA MET A 10 -8.95 -30.37 -0.49
C MET A 10 -9.63 -29.00 -0.34
N ILE A 11 -9.94 -28.62 0.90
CA ILE A 11 -10.46 -27.29 1.22
C ILE A 11 -9.27 -26.32 1.15
N ASN A 12 -9.13 -25.60 0.03
CA ASN A 12 -8.18 -24.51 -0.06
C ASN A 12 -8.67 -23.35 0.82
N ALA A 13 -8.13 -23.26 2.03
CA ALA A 13 -8.32 -22.08 2.88
C ALA A 13 -7.51 -20.93 2.27
N THR A 14 -8.20 -20.04 1.55
CA THR A 14 -7.63 -18.74 1.18
C THR A 14 -7.50 -17.92 2.46
N SER A 15 -6.28 -17.73 2.93
CA SER A 15 -5.97 -16.83 4.04
C SER A 15 -6.38 -15.40 3.65
N ALA A 16 -7.49 -14.90 4.22
CA ALA A 16 -7.85 -13.49 4.08
C ALA A 16 -6.83 -12.64 4.85
N MET A 17 -6.27 -11.62 4.21
CA MET A 17 -5.40 -10.65 4.89
C MET A 17 -6.16 -9.93 5.99
N ALA A 18 -5.50 -9.65 7.11
CA ALA A 18 -6.10 -8.92 8.21
C ALA A 18 -6.46 -7.49 7.78
N GLN A 19 -7.67 -7.05 8.12
CA GLN A 19 -8.11 -5.67 7.92
C GLN A 19 -7.30 -4.74 8.82
N VAL A 20 -6.76 -3.65 8.26
CA VAL A 20 -6.02 -2.64 9.04
C VAL A 20 -6.96 -1.95 10.03
N ALA A 21 -6.54 -1.82 11.29
CA ALA A 21 -7.24 -1.04 12.31
C ALA A 21 -6.64 0.37 12.41
N CYS A 22 -7.50 1.38 12.45
CA CYS A 22 -7.10 2.78 12.64
C CYS A 22 -7.43 3.27 14.07
N PRO A 23 -6.58 4.14 14.63
CA PRO A 23 -5.33 4.64 14.05
C PRO A 23 -4.24 3.57 14.01
N VAL A 24 -3.40 3.62 12.98
CA VAL A 24 -2.14 2.88 12.89
C VAL A 24 -1.04 3.63 13.64
N GLY A 25 -1.05 4.96 13.59
CA GLY A 25 -0.03 5.81 14.20
C GLY A 25 1.31 5.77 13.45
N THR A 26 2.38 6.08 14.18
CA THR A 26 3.75 6.03 13.65
C THR A 26 4.28 4.61 13.64
N ILE A 27 4.77 4.18 12.48
CA ILE A 27 5.46 2.89 12.31
C ILE A 27 6.96 3.17 12.44
N THR A 28 7.56 2.65 13.50
CA THR A 28 8.99 2.79 13.80
C THR A 28 9.75 1.56 13.31
N ASN A 29 10.91 1.75 12.67
CA ASN A 29 11.80 0.65 12.34
C ASN A 29 13.25 1.02 12.70
N ALA A 30 13.94 0.15 13.44
CA ALA A 30 15.19 0.52 14.10
C ALA A 30 16.26 0.95 13.09
N GLY A 31 16.77 2.17 13.23
CA GLY A 31 17.80 2.72 12.34
C GLY A 31 17.28 3.18 10.98
N LEU A 32 15.97 3.21 10.77
CA LEU A 32 15.32 3.69 9.55
C LEU A 32 14.35 4.84 9.87
N PRO A 33 13.96 5.65 8.86
CA PRO A 33 12.95 6.69 9.05
C PRO A 33 11.62 6.14 9.56
N ASP A 34 10.98 6.89 10.45
CA ASP A 34 9.62 6.58 10.88
C ASP A 34 8.63 6.84 9.74
N ILE A 35 7.59 6.02 9.64
CA ILE A 35 6.51 6.20 8.67
C ILE A 35 5.25 6.69 9.40
N ASN A 36 4.62 7.73 8.86
CA ASN A 36 3.23 8.07 9.22
C ASN A 36 2.27 7.01 8.65
N GLY A 37 2.02 5.96 9.43
CA GLY A 37 1.15 4.85 9.07
C GLY A 37 -0.31 5.27 8.91
N ASP A 38 -0.77 6.26 9.69
CA ASP A 38 -2.10 6.84 9.51
C ASP A 38 -2.27 7.44 8.11
N HIS A 39 -1.26 8.17 7.62
CA HIS A 39 -1.33 8.75 6.28
C HIS A 39 -1.40 7.67 5.19
N VAL A 40 -0.63 6.58 5.31
CA VAL A 40 -0.59 5.53 4.30
C VAL A 40 -1.83 4.65 4.33
N PHE A 41 -2.30 4.24 5.51
CA PHE A 41 -3.33 3.20 5.64
C PHE A 41 -4.71 3.72 6.09
N CYS A 42 -4.78 4.86 6.77
CA CYS A 42 -6.01 5.39 7.36
C CYS A 42 -6.55 6.65 6.69
N GLY A 43 -5.69 7.38 5.97
CA GLY A 43 -5.94 8.75 5.52
C GLY A 43 -6.12 9.73 6.68
N GLU A 44 -5.98 11.02 6.39
CA GLU A 44 -6.00 12.07 7.42
C GLU A 44 -6.83 13.27 6.97
N ILE A 45 -7.19 14.14 7.92
CA ILE A 45 -7.62 15.52 7.65
C ILE A 45 -6.45 16.43 8.00
N ASN A 46 -5.87 17.09 7.00
CA ASN A 46 -4.75 17.99 7.24
C ASN A 46 -5.19 19.30 7.92
N SER A 47 -4.22 20.15 8.30
CA SER A 47 -4.47 21.44 8.95
C SER A 47 -5.32 22.42 8.14
N LYS A 48 -5.53 22.17 6.83
CA LYS A 48 -6.39 22.95 5.94
C LYS A 48 -7.80 22.35 5.81
N GLY A 49 -8.15 21.34 6.61
CA GLY A 49 -9.44 20.66 6.57
C GLY A 49 -9.64 19.80 5.33
N LYS A 50 -8.56 19.37 4.65
CA LYS A 50 -8.63 18.53 3.44
C LYS A 50 -8.31 17.08 3.79
N ALA A 51 -9.07 16.16 3.21
CA ALA A 51 -8.75 14.74 3.21
C ALA A 51 -7.47 14.48 2.40
N VAL A 52 -6.52 13.73 2.97
CA VAL A 52 -5.23 13.35 2.37
C VAL A 52 -4.88 11.90 2.70
N GLY A 53 -3.86 11.35 2.04
CA GLY A 53 -3.41 9.99 2.29
C GLY A 53 -4.38 8.91 1.83
N PHE A 54 -4.35 7.77 2.53
CA PHE A 54 -5.01 6.51 2.23
C PHE A 54 -4.57 5.97 0.87
N HIS A 55 -3.44 5.27 0.88
CA HIS A 55 -2.72 4.74 -0.26
C HIS A 55 -2.61 3.21 -0.25
N SER A 56 -3.05 2.53 0.81
CA SER A 56 -3.10 1.07 0.84
C SER A 56 -4.35 0.57 1.56
N ARG A 57 -4.95 -0.49 1.02
CA ARG A 57 -6.06 -1.22 1.63
C ARG A 57 -5.86 -2.73 1.47
N PRO A 58 -5.00 -3.34 2.31
CA PRO A 58 -4.65 -4.76 2.19
C PRO A 58 -5.89 -5.67 2.02
N GLY A 59 -5.81 -6.59 1.07
CA GLY A 59 -6.91 -7.48 0.69
C GLY A 59 -8.13 -6.75 0.10
N GLY A 60 -7.97 -5.52 -0.38
CA GLY A 60 -9.09 -4.67 -0.81
C GLY A 60 -10.01 -4.26 0.33
N SER A 61 -9.57 -4.33 1.59
CA SER A 61 -10.40 -4.03 2.74
C SER A 61 -10.13 -2.62 3.26
N ASN A 62 -11.16 -1.77 3.29
CA ASN A 62 -11.03 -0.44 3.90
C ASN A 62 -10.70 -0.60 5.39
N PRO A 63 -9.91 0.30 5.98
CA PRO A 63 -9.48 0.14 7.36
C PRO A 63 -10.65 0.29 8.36
N ALA A 64 -10.64 -0.51 9.42
CA ALA A 64 -11.59 -0.41 10.52
C ALA A 64 -11.32 0.85 11.36
N GLY A 65 -12.36 1.58 11.77
CA GLY A 65 -12.21 2.79 12.60
C GLY A 65 -11.60 4.00 11.87
N GLY A 66 -11.21 3.87 10.59
CA GLY A 66 -10.52 4.93 9.85
C GLY A 66 -11.42 6.03 9.30
N GLY A 67 -12.74 5.95 9.44
CA GLY A 67 -13.66 6.96 8.88
C GLY A 67 -13.61 7.10 7.36
N ILE A 68 -13.04 6.09 6.68
CA ILE A 68 -13.01 5.96 5.22
C ILE A 68 -14.36 5.44 4.76
N THR A 69 -15.04 6.22 3.92
CA THR A 69 -16.37 5.90 3.38
C THR A 69 -16.44 6.30 1.91
N ASN A 70 -17.47 5.83 1.20
CA ASN A 70 -17.73 6.16 -0.21
C ASN A 70 -16.51 5.92 -1.13
N VAL A 71 -15.82 4.79 -0.93
CA VAL A 71 -14.69 4.41 -1.77
C VAL A 71 -15.20 4.03 -3.15
N VAL A 72 -14.72 4.72 -4.17
CA VAL A 72 -15.06 4.47 -5.58
C VAL A 72 -13.76 4.37 -6.36
N ILE A 73 -13.59 3.27 -7.11
CA ILE A 73 -12.50 3.12 -8.07
C ILE A 73 -12.72 4.12 -9.20
N THR A 74 -11.82 5.09 -9.34
CA THR A 74 -11.87 6.12 -10.39
C THR A 74 -11.01 5.76 -11.59
N GLN A 75 -10.05 4.85 -11.41
CA GLN A 75 -9.28 4.26 -12.49
C GLN A 75 -8.95 2.79 -12.13
N PRO A 76 -9.29 1.80 -12.98
CA PRO A 76 -9.10 0.37 -12.68
C PRO A 76 -7.62 0.01 -12.54
N ALA A 77 -7.26 -1.13 -11.95
CA ALA A 77 -5.86 -1.54 -11.80
C ALA A 77 -5.09 -1.62 -13.13
N ASN A 78 -3.80 -1.24 -13.11
CA ASN A 78 -2.85 -1.60 -14.17
C ASN A 78 -2.32 -3.03 -13.93
N PRO A 79 -1.45 -3.59 -14.80
CA PRO A 79 -0.91 -4.93 -14.59
C PRO A 79 -0.21 -5.15 -13.25
N MET A 80 0.37 -4.11 -12.65
CA MET A 80 1.00 -4.19 -11.33
C MET A 80 0.00 -4.20 -10.17
N GLY A 81 -1.30 -4.05 -10.43
CA GLY A 81 -2.32 -3.93 -9.39
C GLY A 81 -2.56 -2.50 -8.91
N ILE A 82 -1.89 -1.49 -9.48
CA ILE A 82 -1.98 -0.08 -9.03
C ILE A 82 -3.22 0.58 -9.63
N TYR A 83 -4.03 1.21 -8.80
CA TYR A 83 -5.29 1.82 -9.20
C TYR A 83 -5.56 3.15 -8.50
N ASN A 84 -6.55 3.91 -8.98
CA ASN A 84 -6.95 5.16 -8.32
C ASN A 84 -8.35 5.03 -7.71
N ILE A 85 -8.54 5.68 -6.56
CA ILE A 85 -9.84 5.82 -5.91
C ILE A 85 -10.18 7.28 -5.62
N SER A 86 -11.47 7.54 -5.43
CA SER A 86 -11.97 8.65 -4.63
C SER A 86 -12.61 8.10 -3.35
N PHE A 87 -12.63 8.91 -2.29
CA PHE A 87 -13.21 8.51 -1.01
C PHE A 87 -13.59 9.72 -0.16
N LYS A 88 -14.28 9.47 0.96
CA LYS A 88 -14.50 10.45 2.03
C LYS A 88 -13.77 10.03 3.30
N LYS A 89 -13.04 10.96 3.92
CA LYS A 89 -12.51 10.83 5.29
C LYS A 89 -13.38 11.65 6.21
N ASN A 90 -14.08 11.03 7.16
CA ASN A 90 -14.95 11.73 8.11
C ASN A 90 -15.92 12.73 7.41
N GLY A 91 -16.48 12.33 6.26
CA GLY A 91 -17.37 13.16 5.44
C GLY A 91 -16.68 14.12 4.46
N VAL A 92 -15.38 14.37 4.57
CA VAL A 92 -14.61 15.25 3.68
C VAL A 92 -14.14 14.49 2.45
N GLN A 93 -14.46 15.01 1.26
CA GLN A 93 -14.12 14.37 -0.02
C GLN A 93 -12.62 14.49 -0.36
N LYS A 94 -12.03 13.37 -0.80
CA LYS A 94 -10.78 13.30 -1.56
C LYS A 94 -11.09 12.75 -2.95
N SER A 95 -10.67 13.48 -3.99
CA SER A 95 -10.99 13.15 -5.38
C SER A 95 -10.11 12.06 -5.97
N ILE A 96 -8.84 11.99 -5.56
CA ILE A 96 -7.86 11.03 -6.08
C ILE A 96 -6.95 10.56 -4.95
N SER A 97 -6.79 9.24 -4.84
CA SER A 97 -5.71 8.56 -4.15
C SER A 97 -5.21 7.40 -5.01
N THR A 98 -3.90 7.30 -5.19
CA THR A 98 -3.28 6.17 -5.87
C THR A 98 -2.97 5.08 -4.86
N MET A 99 -3.40 3.87 -5.18
CA MET A 99 -3.43 2.73 -4.28
C MET A 99 -2.34 1.73 -4.62
N PHE A 100 -1.64 1.28 -3.58
CA PHE A 100 -0.89 0.02 -3.62
C PHE A 100 -1.81 -1.13 -4.02
N PRO A 101 -1.27 -2.17 -4.66
CA PRO A 101 -2.01 -3.37 -5.01
C PRO A 101 -2.74 -3.96 -3.80
N ASP A 102 -3.99 -4.36 -4.00
CA ASP A 102 -4.82 -4.97 -2.96
C ASP A 102 -4.26 -6.33 -2.50
N SER A 103 -3.41 -6.96 -3.31
CA SER A 103 -2.67 -8.19 -3.00
C SER A 103 -1.57 -8.00 -1.96
N CYS A 104 -1.12 -6.77 -1.72
CA CYS A 104 -0.06 -6.48 -0.77
C CYS A 104 -0.59 -6.30 0.66
N SER A 105 0.03 -7.02 1.59
CA SER A 105 -0.15 -6.86 3.03
C SER A 105 0.42 -5.52 3.54
N GLN A 106 0.04 -5.17 4.77
CA GLN A 106 0.57 -3.97 5.42
C GLN A 106 2.10 -4.00 5.53
N ASP A 107 2.67 -5.13 5.95
CA ASP A 107 4.12 -5.30 6.14
C ASP A 107 4.88 -5.22 4.82
N GLU A 108 4.34 -5.83 3.76
CA GLU A 108 4.91 -5.75 2.41
C GLU A 108 4.96 -4.31 1.90
N VAL A 109 3.89 -3.53 2.11
CA VAL A 109 3.85 -2.11 1.76
C VAL A 109 4.88 -1.32 2.57
N VAL A 110 4.97 -1.55 3.88
CA VAL A 110 5.96 -0.88 4.75
C VAL A 110 7.38 -1.19 4.30
N ASN A 111 7.71 -2.45 4.07
CA ASN A 111 9.03 -2.87 3.62
C ASN A 111 9.39 -2.27 2.27
N SER A 112 8.44 -2.21 1.33
CA SER A 112 8.65 -1.58 0.03
C SER A 112 8.86 -0.07 0.12
N ILE A 113 8.15 0.62 1.01
CA ILE A 113 8.34 2.06 1.25
C ILE A 113 9.74 2.34 1.79
N LEU A 114 10.17 1.58 2.81
CA LEU A 114 11.50 1.72 3.39
C LEU A 114 12.60 1.40 2.38
N TYR A 115 12.39 0.37 1.57
CA TYR A 115 13.33 0.03 0.51
C TYR A 115 13.44 1.14 -0.53
N ALA A 116 12.31 1.69 -0.99
CA ALA A 116 12.29 2.78 -1.96
C ALA A 116 12.97 4.05 -1.42
N GLU A 117 12.77 4.36 -0.14
CA GLU A 117 13.41 5.51 0.52
C GLU A 117 14.92 5.31 0.68
N ALA A 118 15.38 4.10 1.00
CA ALA A 118 16.79 3.78 1.14
C ALA A 118 17.53 3.63 -0.21
N ASN A 119 16.80 3.35 -1.30
CA ASN A 119 17.34 3.07 -2.63
C ASN A 119 16.77 4.04 -3.67
N GLN A 120 16.94 5.33 -3.41
CA GLN A 120 16.39 6.39 -4.24
C GLN A 120 17.00 6.40 -5.64
N GLU A 121 16.17 6.69 -6.63
CA GLU A 121 16.55 6.88 -8.00
C GLU A 121 15.78 8.06 -8.61
N ALA A 122 16.10 8.41 -9.86
CA ALA A 122 15.41 9.48 -10.55
C ALA A 122 13.91 9.17 -10.67
N CYS A 123 13.07 10.08 -10.18
CA CYS A 123 11.63 9.94 -10.33
C CYS A 123 11.23 9.92 -11.81
N PRO A 124 10.27 9.06 -12.21
CA PRO A 124 9.73 9.07 -13.56
C PRO A 124 8.98 10.38 -13.84
N ALA A 125 8.83 10.71 -15.12
CA ALA A 125 8.11 11.90 -15.55
C ALA A 125 6.68 11.92 -14.98
N GLY A 126 6.26 13.09 -14.46
CA GLY A 126 4.93 13.28 -13.86
C GLY A 126 4.86 13.03 -12.35
N ALA A 127 5.93 12.51 -11.73
CA ALA A 127 6.03 12.48 -10.27
C ALA A 127 6.03 13.91 -9.68
N PRO A 128 5.41 14.14 -8.51
CA PRO A 128 5.46 15.45 -7.86
C PRO A 128 6.89 15.87 -7.51
N GLY A 129 7.26 17.13 -7.74
CA GLY A 129 8.63 17.61 -7.52
C GLY A 129 9.11 17.67 -6.05
N TRP A 130 8.24 17.32 -5.10
CA TRP A 130 8.55 17.29 -3.65
C TRP A 130 8.78 15.88 -3.11
N VAL A 131 8.68 14.85 -3.95
CA VAL A 131 8.97 13.45 -3.56
C VAL A 131 10.36 13.02 -3.97
N VAL A 132 10.87 12.01 -3.29
CA VAL A 132 11.91 11.12 -3.81
C VAL A 132 11.25 9.84 -4.33
N CYS A 133 11.91 9.09 -5.20
CA CYS A 133 11.36 7.85 -5.73
C CYS A 133 12.34 6.70 -5.60
N GLY A 134 11.81 5.50 -5.45
CA GLY A 134 12.59 4.25 -5.51
C GLY A 134 11.72 3.12 -6.03
N LYS A 135 12.32 2.00 -6.41
CA LYS A 135 11.57 0.79 -6.75
C LYS A 135 10.91 0.19 -5.51
N ASN A 136 9.82 -0.54 -5.73
CA ASN A 136 9.11 -1.28 -4.69
C ASN A 136 9.94 -2.39 -4.02
N ARG A 137 11.04 -2.85 -4.64
CA ARG A 137 11.83 -4.00 -4.18
C ARG A 137 13.23 -4.10 -4.81
N PRO A 138 14.14 -4.89 -4.22
CA PRO A 138 15.38 -5.35 -4.83
C PRO A 138 15.16 -6.16 -6.12
N ASP A 139 16.21 -6.26 -6.94
CA ASP A 139 16.22 -7.10 -8.14
C ASP A 139 17.62 -7.70 -8.32
N PRO A 140 17.81 -9.02 -8.10
CA PRO A 140 16.78 -10.00 -7.74
C PRO A 140 16.30 -9.84 -6.29
N VAL A 141 15.08 -10.31 -6.00
CA VAL A 141 14.58 -10.45 -4.62
C VAL A 141 15.24 -11.68 -3.99
N MET A 142 16.09 -11.47 -2.98
CA MET A 142 16.70 -12.57 -2.25
C MET A 142 15.73 -13.14 -1.23
N ALA A 143 15.75 -14.46 -1.01
CA ALA A 143 14.90 -15.13 0.00
C ALA A 143 15.11 -14.61 1.44
N THR A 144 16.22 -13.92 1.69
CA THR A 144 16.56 -13.29 2.97
C THR A 144 16.06 -11.84 3.09
N GLN A 145 15.42 -11.30 2.05
CA GLN A 145 14.89 -9.95 1.99
C GLN A 145 13.38 -10.02 1.79
N GLY A 146 12.65 -9.10 2.43
CA GLY A 146 11.19 -9.03 2.33
C GLY A 146 10.45 -9.69 3.52
N PRO A 147 9.13 -9.84 3.40
CA PRO A 147 8.37 -9.74 2.15
C PRO A 147 8.19 -8.28 1.67
N TYR A 148 8.18 -8.07 0.35
CA TYR A 148 7.93 -6.79 -0.32
C TYR A 148 6.61 -6.84 -1.08
N CYS A 149 6.02 -5.69 -1.36
CA CYS A 149 4.85 -5.58 -2.22
C CYS A 149 5.27 -5.74 -3.68
N GLU A 150 5.22 -6.98 -4.20
CA GLU A 150 5.66 -7.32 -5.56
C GLU A 150 4.73 -6.79 -6.65
N GLY A 151 3.45 -6.60 -6.30
CA GLY A 151 2.36 -6.30 -7.22
C GLY A 151 1.69 -7.56 -7.76
N ASP A 152 0.62 -7.35 -8.55
CA ASP A 152 -0.17 -8.46 -9.12
C ASP A 152 0.56 -9.18 -10.27
N ASP A 153 1.50 -8.49 -10.92
CA ASP A 153 2.45 -9.03 -11.88
C ASP A 153 3.87 -8.83 -11.36
N ASP A 154 4.49 -9.91 -10.86
CA ASP A 154 5.83 -9.88 -10.29
C ASP A 154 6.95 -9.92 -11.35
N SER A 155 6.64 -9.83 -12.65
CA SER A 155 7.67 -9.73 -13.69
C SER A 155 8.28 -8.33 -13.77
N ASN A 156 7.63 -7.32 -13.20
CA ASN A 156 8.04 -5.93 -13.27
C ASN A 156 8.21 -5.30 -11.87
N ARG A 157 8.84 -4.12 -11.84
CA ARG A 157 8.96 -3.28 -10.63
C ARG A 157 8.25 -1.96 -10.87
N PHE A 158 7.48 -1.50 -9.90
CA PHE A 158 6.87 -0.17 -9.92
C PHE A 158 7.64 0.81 -9.04
N TYR A 159 7.44 2.10 -9.31
CA TYR A 159 8.04 3.16 -8.49
C TYR A 159 7.13 3.49 -7.31
N ILE A 160 7.72 3.78 -6.17
CA ILE A 160 7.06 4.38 -5.01
C ILE A 160 7.58 5.80 -4.89
N ALA A 161 6.66 6.77 -4.86
CA ALA A 161 6.96 8.14 -4.49
C ALA A 161 6.87 8.28 -2.97
N VAL A 162 7.91 8.84 -2.36
CA VAL A 162 8.06 8.99 -0.91
C VAL A 162 8.15 10.48 -0.57
N GLY A 163 7.23 10.95 0.27
CA GLY A 163 7.22 12.31 0.81
C GLY A 163 7.88 12.36 2.18
N VAL A 164 9.08 12.92 2.24
CA VAL A 164 9.86 13.04 3.47
C VAL A 164 9.61 14.40 4.13
N ASN A 165 9.45 14.42 5.45
CA ASN A 165 9.31 15.63 6.25
C ASN A 165 10.12 15.48 7.55
N GLY A 166 11.11 16.35 7.77
CA GLY A 166 11.93 16.32 8.98
C GLY A 166 12.74 15.02 9.17
N GLY A 167 13.09 14.33 8.09
CA GLY A 167 13.80 13.05 8.12
C GLY A 167 12.90 11.82 8.26
N ASN A 168 11.59 12.00 8.44
CA ASN A 168 10.60 10.92 8.51
C ASN A 168 9.75 10.85 7.25
N ILE A 169 9.20 9.67 6.96
CA ILE A 169 8.31 9.45 5.82
C ILE A 169 6.90 9.87 6.23
N ASN A 170 6.45 11.02 5.73
CA ASN A 170 5.09 11.50 5.99
C ASN A 170 4.05 10.81 5.11
N THR A 171 4.43 10.38 3.90
CA THR A 171 3.54 9.69 2.97
C THR A 171 4.34 8.87 1.98
N ALA A 172 3.73 7.82 1.44
CA ALA A 172 4.24 7.12 0.28
C ALA A 172 3.09 6.52 -0.53
N PHE A 173 3.23 6.48 -1.84
CA PHE A 173 2.23 5.95 -2.76
C PHE A 173 2.89 5.41 -4.04
N PRO A 174 2.33 4.39 -4.68
CA PRO A 174 2.88 3.87 -5.92
C PRO A 174 2.60 4.84 -7.07
N LEU A 175 3.52 4.88 -8.03
CA LEU A 175 3.36 5.57 -9.30
C LEU A 175 2.89 4.59 -10.35
N ARG A 176 1.93 5.04 -11.16
CA ARG A 176 1.25 4.23 -12.16
C ARG A 176 1.80 4.45 -13.55
#